data_AF-A0A0X3P4H9-F1
#
_entry.id   AF-A0A0X3P4H9-F1
#
_cell.length_a   1.000
_cell.length_b   1.000
_cell.length_c   1.000
_cell.angle_alpha   90.00
_cell.angle_beta   90.00
_cell.angle_gamma   90.00
#
_symmetry.space_group_name_H-M   'P 1'
#
loop_
_entity.id
_entity.type
_entity.pdbx_description
1 polymer ?
#
loop_
_entity_poly.entity_id
_entity_poly.type
_entity_poly.pdbx_seq_one_letter_code
_entity_poly.pdbx_strand_id
1 'polypeptide(L)'
;SENPCAAPWQCIQFYPPKRSVQISGNIENGFAAITLIPENLDLPTIAIVMVEGDKWAAYPPSIQFIKTIDLNYEFSDKRILIFDEDIKDIILHGEIKPFSDLETERVLQLLRPYDKNNRHQRMLMRVTGRIETTPQSFTLTGGPDGDETYIFVPSDEAI
;
A
#
# COMPACT_ATOMS: atom_id res chain seq x y z
N SER A 1 9.76 -6.25 14.98
CA SER A 1 11.04 -5.58 14.70
C SER A 1 11.16 -4.40 15.65
N GLU A 2 12.23 -4.33 16.46
CA GLU A 2 12.43 -3.31 17.51
C GLU A 2 12.90 -1.95 17.01
N ASN A 3 12.90 -1.70 15.69
CA ASN A 3 12.91 -0.35 15.13
C ASN A 3 12.10 -0.36 13.82
N PRO A 4 10.84 0.09 13.81
CA PRO A 4 10.10 0.24 12.56
C PRO A 4 10.77 1.32 11.71
N CYS A 5 10.91 1.10 10.40
CA CYS A 5 11.34 2.13 9.46
C CYS A 5 10.42 3.36 9.61
N ALA A 6 10.91 4.39 10.30
CA ALA A 6 10.18 5.60 10.65
C ALA A 6 11.15 6.78 10.66
N ALA A 7 10.65 7.96 10.28
CA ALA A 7 11.44 9.18 10.39
C ALA A 7 11.81 9.46 11.86
N PRO A 8 13.00 10.03 12.13
CA PRO A 8 14.03 10.48 11.19
C PRO A 8 15.04 9.42 10.72
N TRP A 9 14.92 8.15 11.12
CA TRP A 9 15.92 7.12 10.78
C TRP A 9 15.87 6.70 9.31
N GLN A 10 17.04 6.71 8.66
CA GLN A 10 17.22 6.22 7.30
C GLN A 10 16.95 4.72 7.22
N CYS A 11 15.95 4.33 6.43
CA CYS A 11 15.50 2.96 6.33
C CYS A 11 14.86 2.69 4.98
N ILE A 12 15.19 1.57 4.34
CA ILE A 12 14.52 1.07 3.15
C ILE A 12 13.81 -0.22 3.54
N GLN A 13 12.51 -0.27 3.28
CA GLN A 13 11.68 -1.44 3.51
C GLN A 13 11.00 -1.87 2.22
N PHE A 14 11.14 -3.14 1.87
CA PHE A 14 10.35 -3.77 0.82
C PHE A 14 9.20 -4.56 1.44
N TYR A 15 8.04 -4.49 0.81
CA TYR A 15 6.86 -5.25 1.24
C TYR A 15 6.60 -6.43 0.29
N PRO A 16 6.25 -7.61 0.83
CA PRO A 16 5.98 -8.79 0.02
C PRO A 16 4.83 -8.54 -0.97
N PRO A 17 5.02 -8.73 -2.29
CA PRO A 17 4.01 -8.37 -3.30
C PRO A 17 2.67 -9.09 -3.14
N LYS A 18 2.69 -10.33 -2.64
CA LYS A 18 1.50 -11.14 -2.38
C LYS A 18 0.77 -10.83 -1.08
N ARG A 19 1.41 -10.09 -0.16
CA ARG A 19 0.88 -9.80 1.18
C ARG A 19 0.71 -8.32 1.46
N SER A 20 0.82 -7.49 0.42
CA SER A 20 0.71 -6.05 0.57
C SER A 20 -0.12 -5.44 -0.53
N VAL A 21 -0.78 -4.33 -0.19
CA VAL A 21 -1.47 -3.47 -1.14
C VAL A 21 -1.23 -2.01 -0.77
N GLN A 22 -1.36 -1.11 -1.75
CA GLN A 22 -1.35 0.31 -1.49
C GLN A 22 -2.70 0.92 -1.84
N ILE A 23 -3.26 1.69 -0.94
CA ILE A 23 -4.40 2.58 -1.21
C ILE A 23 -3.90 4.01 -1.37
N SER A 24 -4.51 4.76 -2.28
CA SER A 24 -4.15 6.16 -2.53
C SER A 24 -5.30 6.94 -3.14
N GLY A 25 -5.29 8.27 -2.97
CA GLY A 25 -6.35 9.14 -3.45
C GLY A 25 -7.51 9.29 -2.46
N ASN A 26 -8.63 9.84 -2.93
CA ASN A 26 -9.73 10.30 -2.07
C ASN A 26 -10.96 9.38 -2.13
N ILE A 27 -11.63 9.19 -1.00
CA ILE A 27 -12.92 8.51 -0.96
C ILE A 27 -13.98 9.39 -1.62
N GLU A 28 -14.70 8.81 -2.57
CA GLU A 28 -15.93 9.39 -3.09
C GLU A 28 -17.12 8.81 -2.30
N ASN A 29 -18.14 9.63 -2.04
CA ASN A 29 -19.34 9.24 -1.30
C ASN A 29 -19.14 8.83 0.18
N GLY A 30 -17.98 9.14 0.77
CA GLY A 30 -17.73 9.07 2.21
C GLY A 30 -17.51 7.66 2.80
N PHE A 31 -17.59 6.61 1.99
CA PHE A 31 -17.27 5.24 2.40
C PHE A 31 -16.73 4.39 1.24
N ALA A 32 -15.74 3.56 1.55
CA ALA A 32 -15.28 2.47 0.70
C ALA A 32 -14.79 1.29 1.56
N ALA A 33 -14.77 0.07 1.03
CA ALA A 33 -14.19 -1.06 1.74
C ALA A 33 -13.45 -2.04 0.83
N ILE A 34 -12.44 -2.68 1.40
CA ILE A 34 -11.64 -3.73 0.76
C ILE A 34 -11.83 -4.99 1.58
N THR A 35 -12.41 -6.02 0.98
CA THR A 35 -12.47 -7.35 1.58
C THR A 35 -11.33 -8.20 1.03
N LEU A 36 -10.54 -8.76 1.94
CA LEU A 36 -9.37 -9.57 1.66
C LEU A 36 -9.66 -11.03 1.93
N ILE A 37 -9.35 -11.88 0.94
CA ILE A 37 -9.49 -13.32 1.03
C ILE A 37 -8.08 -13.93 1.07
N PRO A 38 -7.69 -14.59 2.18
CA PRO A 38 -6.38 -15.23 2.28
C PRO A 38 -6.25 -16.46 1.37
N GLU A 39 -5.03 -16.81 0.97
CA GLU A 39 -4.74 -18.09 0.28
C GLU A 39 -4.97 -19.29 1.21
N ASN A 40 -4.66 -19.14 2.50
CA ASN A 40 -5.05 -20.12 3.52
C ASN A 40 -6.54 -19.98 3.86
N LEU A 41 -7.35 -20.94 3.39
CA LEU A 41 -8.81 -20.92 3.54
C LEU A 41 -9.29 -21.21 4.97
N ASP A 42 -8.42 -21.66 5.86
CA ASP A 42 -8.75 -21.85 7.29
C ASP A 42 -8.75 -20.52 8.06
N LEU A 43 -8.27 -19.44 7.43
CA LEU A 43 -8.22 -18.11 8.02
C LEU A 43 -9.42 -17.25 7.64
N PRO A 44 -9.84 -16.35 8.55
CA PRO A 44 -10.95 -15.45 8.30
C PRO A 44 -10.69 -14.49 7.14
N THR A 45 -11.77 -14.07 6.48
CA THR A 45 -11.75 -12.88 5.63
C THR A 45 -11.67 -11.62 6.50
N ILE A 46 -10.89 -10.65 6.03
CA ILE A 46 -10.70 -9.35 6.70
C ILE A 46 -11.30 -8.27 5.80
N ALA A 47 -12.05 -7.34 6.38
CA ALA A 47 -12.42 -6.12 5.67
C ALA A 47 -11.78 -4.90 6.28
N ILE A 48 -11.22 -4.08 5.40
CA ILE A 48 -10.70 -2.76 5.71
C ILE A 48 -11.74 -1.76 5.23
N VAL A 49 -12.37 -1.08 6.18
CA VAL A 49 -13.40 -0.07 5.96
C VAL A 49 -12.74 1.30 6.03
N MET A 50 -12.85 2.05 4.95
CA MET A 50 -12.35 3.41 4.83
C MET A 50 -13.54 4.37 4.90
N VAL A 51 -13.48 5.31 5.82
CA VAL A 51 -14.55 6.29 6.07
C VAL A 51 -13.99 7.70 6.05
N GLU A 52 -14.87 8.64 5.70
CA GLU A 52 -14.60 10.07 5.78
C GLU A 52 -15.18 10.62 7.09
N GLY A 53 -14.33 10.83 8.11
CA GLY A 53 -14.75 11.28 9.44
C GLY A 53 -15.70 10.31 10.14
N ASP A 54 -16.72 10.83 10.83
CA ASP A 54 -17.69 10.04 11.61
C ASP A 54 -18.80 9.37 10.77
N LYS A 55 -18.63 9.29 9.43
CA LYS A 55 -19.66 8.69 8.56
C LYS A 55 -19.80 7.20 8.84
N TRP A 56 -21.03 6.77 9.14
CA TRP A 56 -21.35 5.36 9.34
C TRP A 56 -21.37 4.60 8.01
N ALA A 57 -20.77 3.43 8.02
CA ALA A 57 -20.73 2.52 6.88
C ALA A 57 -21.43 1.21 7.20
N ALA A 58 -22.26 0.74 6.27
CA ALA A 58 -22.78 -0.62 6.33
C ALA A 58 -21.63 -1.61 6.08
N TYR A 59 -21.40 -2.51 7.02
CA TYR A 59 -20.38 -3.54 6.87
C TYR A 59 -20.78 -4.54 5.79
N PRO A 60 -19.85 -5.00 4.93
CA PRO A 60 -20.19 -6.04 3.97
C PRO A 60 -20.63 -7.32 4.71
N PRO A 61 -21.58 -8.08 4.15
CA PRO A 61 -22.08 -9.29 4.80
C PRO A 61 -20.99 -10.36 4.88
N SER A 62 -21.03 -11.19 5.92
CA SER A 62 -20.18 -12.40 6.08
C SER A 62 -18.69 -12.15 6.42
N ILE A 63 -18.34 -10.98 6.93
CA ILE A 63 -16.96 -10.67 7.37
C ILE A 63 -16.77 -10.98 8.84
N GLN A 64 -15.65 -11.63 9.17
CA GLN A 64 -15.30 -12.00 10.55
C GLN A 64 -14.46 -10.94 11.26
N PHE A 65 -13.60 -10.21 10.53
CA PHE A 65 -12.76 -9.16 11.09
C PHE A 65 -12.88 -7.86 10.31
N ILE A 66 -13.11 -6.77 11.03
CA ILE A 66 -13.29 -5.44 10.45
C ILE A 66 -12.30 -4.48 11.08
N LYS A 67 -11.55 -3.77 10.23
CA LYS A 67 -10.69 -2.66 10.65
C LYS A 67 -11.15 -1.40 9.94
N THR A 68 -11.45 -0.36 10.73
CA THR A 68 -11.81 0.95 10.19
C THR A 68 -10.59 1.87 10.16
N ILE A 69 -10.45 2.64 9.08
CA ILE A 69 -9.43 3.67 8.88
C ILE A 69 -10.15 4.96 8.49
N ASP A 70 -9.87 6.06 9.22
CA ASP A 70 -10.32 7.40 8.84
C ASP A 70 -9.26 8.05 7.94
N LEU A 71 -9.62 8.33 6.70
CA LEU A 71 -8.69 8.92 5.73
C LEU A 71 -8.55 10.44 5.87
N ASN A 72 -9.51 11.14 6.52
CA ASN A 72 -9.44 12.58 6.71
C ASN A 72 -8.52 12.97 7.88
N TYR A 73 -8.55 12.18 8.96
CA TYR A 73 -7.74 12.47 10.15
C TYR A 73 -6.28 12.07 9.96
N GLU A 74 -6.03 10.99 9.22
CA GLU A 74 -4.72 10.41 9.10
C GLU A 74 -4.05 10.81 7.75
N PHE A 75 -3.57 12.05 7.68
CA PHE A 75 -2.82 12.69 6.56
C PHE A 75 -1.75 11.77 5.92
N SER A 76 -2.13 11.03 4.88
CA SER A 76 -1.17 10.41 3.95
C SER A 76 -1.87 10.16 2.62
N ASP A 77 -1.34 10.75 1.54
CA ASP A 77 -1.84 10.57 0.16
C ASP A 77 -1.87 9.09 -0.27
N LYS A 78 -1.09 8.25 0.44
CA LYS A 78 -0.92 6.82 0.19
C LYS A 78 -0.79 6.04 1.50
N ARG A 79 -1.33 4.83 1.57
CA ARG A 79 -1.14 3.90 2.69
C ARG A 79 -0.80 2.53 2.17
N ILE A 80 0.17 1.88 2.80
CA ILE A 80 0.51 0.49 2.53
C ILE A 80 -0.11 -0.37 3.63
N LEU A 81 -0.94 -1.32 3.22
CA LEU A 81 -1.51 -2.33 4.09
C LEU A 81 -0.72 -3.62 3.91
N ILE A 82 -0.37 -4.27 5.02
CA ILE A 82 0.45 -5.48 5.05
C ILE A 82 -0.31 -6.52 5.84
N PHE A 83 -0.35 -7.73 5.32
CA PHE A 83 -1.03 -8.87 5.91
C PHE A 83 -0.02 -9.95 6.26
N ASP A 84 -0.34 -10.77 7.26
CA ASP A 84 0.55 -11.86 7.67
C ASP A 84 0.59 -12.98 6.60
N GLU A 85 -0.49 -13.11 5.80
CA GLU A 85 -0.70 -14.19 4.85
C GLU A 85 -0.85 -13.72 3.40
N ASP A 86 -0.55 -14.64 2.46
CA ASP A 86 -0.70 -14.40 1.03
C ASP A 86 -2.18 -14.12 0.68
N ILE A 87 -2.39 -13.12 -0.17
CA ILE A 87 -3.71 -12.67 -0.61
C ILE A 87 -4.11 -13.47 -1.84
N LYS A 88 -5.15 -14.27 -1.71
CA LYS A 88 -5.77 -14.99 -2.83
C LYS A 88 -6.50 -14.01 -3.72
N ASP A 89 -7.44 -13.28 -3.12
CA ASP A 89 -8.34 -12.40 -3.85
C ASP A 89 -8.79 -11.19 -3.02
N ILE A 90 -9.29 -10.17 -3.72
CA ILE A 90 -9.73 -8.92 -3.14
C ILE A 90 -11.07 -8.52 -3.75
N ILE A 91 -12.04 -8.23 -2.91
CA ILE A 91 -13.34 -7.67 -3.32
C ILE A 91 -13.38 -6.20 -2.93
N LEU A 92 -13.74 -5.35 -3.88
CA LEU A 92 -13.85 -3.91 -3.68
C LEU A 92 -15.32 -3.53 -3.47
N HIS A 93 -15.56 -2.66 -2.50
CA HIS A 93 -16.87 -2.11 -2.18
C HIS A 93 -16.82 -0.58 -2.23
N GLY A 94 -17.84 0.02 -2.85
CA GLY A 94 -17.86 1.45 -3.12
C GLY A 94 -16.99 1.82 -4.33
N GLU A 95 -16.65 3.10 -4.43
CA GLU A 95 -15.91 3.65 -5.56
C GLU A 95 -14.40 3.52 -5.34
N ILE A 96 -13.89 2.32 -5.56
CA ILE A 96 -12.45 2.02 -5.59
C ILE A 96 -12.09 1.58 -7.00
N LYS A 97 -11.13 2.27 -7.62
CA LYS A 97 -10.58 1.89 -8.92
C LYS A 97 -9.31 1.06 -8.78
N PRO A 98 -9.01 0.17 -9.74
CA PRO A 98 -7.65 -0.35 -9.90
C PRO A 98 -6.66 0.81 -10.11
N PHE A 99 -5.45 0.67 -9.56
CA PHE A 99 -4.40 1.66 -9.72
C PHE A 99 -4.03 1.89 -11.20
N SER A 100 -3.92 3.16 -11.57
CA SER A 100 -3.47 3.63 -12.88
C SER A 100 -2.51 4.80 -12.72
N ASP A 101 -1.39 4.74 -13.43
CA ASP A 101 -0.40 5.83 -13.47
C ASP A 101 -0.96 7.11 -14.15
N LEU A 102 -2.13 7.01 -14.80
CA LEU A 102 -2.80 8.10 -15.51
C LEU A 102 -3.94 8.75 -14.70
N GLU A 103 -4.42 8.11 -13.64
CA GLU A 103 -5.58 8.57 -12.88
C GLU A 103 -5.17 9.56 -11.79
N THR A 104 -5.93 10.65 -11.68
CA THR A 104 -5.67 11.70 -10.67
C THR A 104 -6.02 11.23 -9.26
N GLU A 105 -5.43 11.86 -8.23
CA GLU A 105 -5.68 11.56 -6.80
C GLU A 105 -7.13 11.80 -6.34
N ARG A 106 -8.02 12.25 -7.24
CA ARG A 106 -9.44 12.50 -6.95
C ARG A 106 -10.26 11.24 -6.68
N VAL A 107 -9.78 10.07 -7.13
CA VAL A 107 -10.48 8.80 -6.95
C VAL A 107 -9.63 7.86 -6.12
N LEU A 108 -10.25 7.14 -5.19
CA LEU A 108 -9.58 6.12 -4.39
C LEU A 108 -9.14 4.97 -5.28
N GLN A 109 -7.86 4.66 -5.22
CA GLN A 109 -7.22 3.64 -6.04
C GLN A 109 -6.59 2.56 -5.17
N LEU A 110 -6.70 1.32 -5.62
CA LEU A 110 -6.01 0.17 -5.04
C LEU A 110 -4.93 -0.34 -5.99
N LEU A 111 -3.68 -0.27 -5.54
CA LEU A 111 -2.55 -0.95 -6.16
C LEU A 111 -2.34 -2.31 -5.51
N ARG A 112 -2.59 -3.38 -6.28
CA ARG A 112 -2.18 -4.75 -5.97
C ARG A 112 -0.83 -5.03 -6.63
N PRO A 113 0.28 -5.17 -5.87
CA PRO A 113 1.61 -5.36 -6.44
C PRO A 113 1.73 -6.69 -7.17
N TYR A 114 1.12 -7.75 -6.60
CA TYR A 114 1.03 -9.05 -7.25
C TYR A 114 -0.37 -9.34 -7.80
N ASP A 115 -0.50 -9.37 -9.13
CA ASP A 115 -1.72 -9.80 -9.83
C ASP A 115 -1.36 -10.82 -10.91
N LYS A 116 -1.86 -12.06 -10.78
CA LYS A 116 -1.57 -13.17 -11.71
C LYS A 116 -1.94 -12.87 -13.16
N ASN A 117 -2.91 -11.98 -13.37
CA ASN A 117 -3.36 -11.58 -14.71
C ASN A 117 -2.57 -10.39 -15.27
N ASN A 118 -1.78 -9.72 -14.45
CA ASN A 118 -0.97 -8.59 -14.86
C ASN A 118 0.42 -9.06 -15.32
N ARG A 119 0.88 -8.57 -16.46
CA ARG A 119 2.23 -8.85 -16.97
C ARG A 119 3.31 -8.17 -16.15
N HIS A 120 3.00 -7.04 -15.52
CA HIS A 120 3.94 -6.25 -14.74
C HIS A 120 3.66 -6.44 -13.25
N GLN A 121 4.43 -7.34 -12.62
CA GLN A 121 4.43 -7.47 -11.18
C GLN A 121 5.19 -6.29 -10.59
N ARG A 122 4.65 -5.68 -9.54
CA ARG A 122 5.26 -4.55 -8.84
C ARG A 122 5.71 -4.99 -7.45
N MET A 123 6.59 -4.20 -6.85
CA MET A 123 6.91 -4.28 -5.43
C MET A 123 6.64 -2.92 -4.80
N LEU A 124 6.21 -2.92 -3.53
CA LEU A 124 6.09 -1.69 -2.76
C LEU A 124 7.36 -1.51 -1.95
N MET A 125 7.93 -0.31 -2.03
CA MET A 125 9.07 0.11 -1.25
C MET A 125 8.68 1.35 -0.45
N ARG A 126 9.06 1.37 0.83
CA ARG A 126 9.01 2.57 1.66
C ARG A 126 10.42 2.98 2.01
N VAL A 127 10.72 4.24 1.74
CA VAL A 127 11.96 4.91 2.15
C VAL A 127 11.59 5.89 3.24
N THR A 128 12.21 5.79 4.41
CA THR A 128 12.06 6.74 5.51
C THR A 128 13.41 7.29 5.91
N GLY A 129 13.40 8.48 6.49
CA GLY A 129 14.55 9.09 7.12
C GLY A 129 14.82 10.50 6.61
N ARG A 130 15.86 11.12 7.15
CA ARG A 130 16.36 12.41 6.68
C ARG A 130 17.66 12.19 5.90
N ILE A 131 17.72 12.68 4.66
CA ILE A 131 18.92 12.64 3.82
C ILE A 131 19.57 14.03 3.93
N GLU A 132 20.49 14.19 4.88
CA GLU A 132 21.20 15.46 5.10
C GLU A 132 22.54 15.48 4.37
N THR A 133 23.44 14.55 4.69
CA THR A 133 24.82 14.54 4.18
C THR A 133 25.27 13.17 3.69
N THR A 134 24.42 12.15 3.78
CA THR A 134 24.78 10.77 3.44
C THR A 134 23.75 10.21 2.47
N PRO A 135 24.18 9.85 1.25
CA PRO A 135 23.32 9.17 0.30
C PRO A 135 22.81 7.84 0.84
N GLN A 136 21.60 7.47 0.46
CA GLN A 136 21.04 6.16 0.75
C GLN A 136 20.88 5.39 -0.56
N SER A 137 21.34 4.15 -0.61
CA SER A 137 21.25 3.33 -1.83
C SER A 137 20.72 1.94 -1.56
N PHE A 138 20.19 1.32 -2.61
CA PHE A 138 19.82 -0.08 -2.65
C PHE A 138 20.02 -0.63 -4.05
N THR A 139 20.21 -1.94 -4.16
CA THR A 139 20.30 -2.64 -5.44
C THR A 139 19.09 -3.55 -5.60
N LEU A 140 18.34 -3.36 -6.68
CA LEU A 140 17.35 -4.33 -7.14
C LEU A 140 18.09 -5.38 -7.96
N THR A 141 17.96 -6.64 -7.56
CA THR A 141 18.59 -7.75 -8.28
C THR A 141 17.57 -8.53 -9.10
N GLY A 142 18.02 -9.08 -10.23
CA GLY A 142 17.17 -9.93 -11.08
C GLY A 142 16.03 -9.20 -11.79
N GLY A 143 16.18 -7.89 -12.02
CA GLY A 143 15.30 -7.14 -12.91
C GLY A 143 15.45 -7.59 -14.37
N PRO A 144 14.55 -7.14 -15.28
CA PRO A 144 14.64 -7.48 -16.70
C PRO A 144 15.98 -7.06 -17.33
N ASP A 145 16.58 -5.99 -16.83
CA ASP A 145 17.87 -5.44 -17.27
C ASP A 145 19.06 -5.87 -16.39
N GLY A 146 18.84 -6.81 -15.45
CA GLY A 146 19.84 -7.26 -14.49
C GLY A 146 19.77 -6.52 -13.15
N ASP A 147 20.93 -6.37 -12.51
CA ASP A 147 21.03 -5.71 -11.20
C ASP A 147 21.15 -4.19 -11.39
N GLU A 148 20.29 -3.44 -10.73
CA GLU A 148 20.23 -1.97 -10.84
C GLU A 148 20.35 -1.32 -9.46
N THR A 149 21.26 -0.35 -9.34
CA THR A 149 21.50 0.37 -8.07
C THR A 149 20.86 1.74 -8.11
N TYR A 150 19.97 1.99 -7.16
CA TYR A 150 19.27 3.26 -6.95
C TYR A 150 19.93 4.00 -5.81
N ILE A 151 20.13 5.31 -5.98
CA ILE A 151 20.80 6.18 -5.01
C ILE A 151 19.94 7.41 -4.77
N PHE A 152 19.54 7.63 -3.53
CA PHE A 152 18.94 8.86 -3.05
C PHE A 152 20.04 9.77 -2.52
N VAL A 153 20.28 10.89 -3.19
CA VAL A 153 21.30 11.88 -2.82
C VAL A 153 20.65 13.11 -2.16
N PRO A 154 21.33 13.78 -1.21
CA PRO A 154 20.89 15.08 -0.70
C PRO A 154 20.76 16.10 -1.84
N SER A 155 19.73 16.96 -1.81
CA SER A 155 19.45 17.92 -2.89
C SER A 155 20.58 18.91 -3.15
N ASP A 156 21.37 19.23 -2.13
CA ASP A 156 22.50 20.17 -2.22
C ASP A 156 23.72 19.55 -2.94
N GLU A 157 23.71 18.22 -3.13
CA GLU A 157 24.74 17.45 -3.86
C GLU A 157 24.23 16.89 -5.19
N ALA A 158 22.96 17.14 -5.55
CA ALA A 158 22.39 16.73 -6.84
C ALA A 158 22.90 17.67 -7.95
N ILE A 159 23.88 17.20 -8.72
CA ILE A 159 24.48 17.88 -9.87
C ILE A 159 23.52 17.91 -11.06
#